data_AF-A0A0D7X1R8-F1
#
_entry.id   AF-A0A0D7X1R8-F1
#
_cell.length_a   1.000
_cell.length_b   1.000
_cell.length_c   1.000
_cell.angle_alpha   90.00
_cell.angle_beta   90.00
_cell.angle_gamma   90.00
#
_symmetry.space_group_name_H-M   'P 1'
#
loop_
_entity.id
_entity.type
_entity.pdbx_description
1 polymer ?
#
loop_
_entity_poly.entity_id
_entity_poly.type
_entity_poly.pdbx_seq_one_letter_code
_entity_poly.pdbx_strand_id
1 'polypeptide(L)'
;MELLTPSERFQIKYVFDERFPSPTLVQQFYSRNFKYQVLTGFNVEEVKLQDKEKAAVKVNLKYKDQQVILQSLTMIKKDGEWKVYIPPRRKQ
;
A
#
# COMPACT_ATOMS: atom_id res chain seq x y z
N MET A 1 12.77 -0.26 -30.17
CA MET A 1 12.81 -0.70 -28.76
C MET A 1 12.74 0.56 -27.92
N GLU A 2 11.59 0.86 -27.33
CA GLU A 2 11.48 2.01 -26.42
C GLU A 2 12.02 1.62 -25.06
N LEU A 3 13.12 2.27 -24.67
CA LEU A 3 13.74 2.14 -23.36
C LEU A 3 12.88 2.94 -22.36
N LEU A 4 12.20 2.23 -21.47
CA LEU A 4 11.47 2.84 -20.36
C LEU A 4 12.47 3.56 -19.44
N THR A 5 12.33 4.88 -19.29
CA THR A 5 13.14 5.69 -18.38
C THR A 5 12.79 5.40 -16.91
N PRO A 6 13.74 5.41 -15.95
CA PRO A 6 13.52 5.05 -14.54
C PRO A 6 12.68 6.03 -13.72
N SER A 7 11.94 6.95 -14.35
CA SER A 7 11.27 8.07 -13.69
C SER A 7 9.75 8.04 -13.81
N GLU A 8 9.14 6.86 -14.05
CA GLU A 8 7.78 6.63 -13.57
C GLU A 8 7.84 6.50 -12.05
N ARG A 9 7.95 7.67 -11.40
CA ARG A 9 7.67 7.82 -9.98
C ARG A 9 6.33 7.13 -9.76
N PHE A 10 6.32 5.99 -9.07
CA PHE A 10 5.12 5.40 -8.52
C PHE A 10 4.41 6.50 -7.73
N GLN A 11 3.47 7.21 -8.37
CA GLN A 11 2.63 8.15 -7.67
C GLN A 11 1.87 7.32 -6.66
N ILE A 12 2.02 7.64 -5.38
CA ILE A 12 1.29 6.97 -4.31
C ILE A 12 -0.18 7.38 -4.45
N LYS A 13 -0.87 6.74 -5.40
CA LYS A 13 -2.30 6.96 -5.68
C LYS A 13 -3.19 6.06 -4.82
N TYR A 14 -2.62 4.99 -4.25
CA TYR A 14 -3.39 3.88 -3.70
C TYR A 14 -3.41 3.79 -2.16
N VAL A 15 -2.81 4.75 -1.44
CA VAL A 15 -2.73 4.73 0.02
C VAL A 15 -3.56 5.87 0.60
N PHE A 16 -4.54 5.53 1.44
CA PHE A 16 -5.32 6.50 2.20
C PHE A 16 -5.02 6.33 3.70
N ASP A 17 -4.52 7.40 4.32
CA ASP A 17 -4.16 7.44 5.74
C ASP A 17 -4.69 8.72 6.38
N GLU A 18 -5.71 8.57 7.21
CA GLU A 18 -6.43 9.69 7.86
C GLU A 18 -5.56 10.51 8.81
N ARG A 19 -4.38 10.02 9.19
CA ARG A 19 -3.43 10.76 10.04
C ARG A 19 -2.76 11.91 9.30
N PHE A 20 -2.79 11.91 7.97
CA PHE A 20 -2.11 12.90 7.15
C PHE A 20 -3.12 13.71 6.32
N PRO A 21 -2.99 15.05 6.30
CA PRO A 21 -3.91 15.90 5.56
C PRO A 21 -3.66 15.88 4.04
N SER A 22 -2.53 15.32 3.58
CA SER A 22 -2.20 15.27 2.15
C SER A 22 -1.41 14.01 1.76
N PRO A 23 -1.56 13.52 0.51
CA PRO A 23 -0.82 12.36 0.00
C PRO A 23 0.72 12.55 0.00
N THR A 24 1.20 13.78 -0.17
CA THR A 24 2.63 14.08 -0.14
C THR A 24 3.25 13.80 1.22
N LEU A 25 2.54 14.12 2.32
CA LEU A 25 3.02 13.84 3.67
C LEU A 25 3.01 12.35 3.97
N VAL A 26 2.02 11.61 3.47
CA VAL A 26 2.01 10.14 3.52
C VAL A 26 3.27 9.60 2.86
N GLN A 27 3.56 10.00 1.62
CA GLN A 27 4.75 9.57 0.89
C GLN A 27 6.04 9.84 1.67
N GLN A 28 6.24 11.07 2.14
CA GLN A 28 7.44 11.45 2.87
C GLN A 28 7.63 10.64 4.15
N PHE A 29 6.55 10.40 4.91
CA PHE A 29 6.60 9.61 6.13
C PHE A 29 7.02 8.17 5.84
N TYR A 30 6.36 7.49 4.89
CA TYR A 30 6.66 6.10 4.60
C TYR A 30 8.04 5.91 3.95
N SER A 31 8.42 6.77 2.99
CA SER A 31 9.75 6.70 2.37
C SER A 31 10.86 6.91 3.40
N ARG A 32 10.68 7.78 4.40
CA ARG A 32 11.70 8.02 5.44
C ARG A 32 11.82 6.86 6.41
N ASN A 33 10.68 6.37 6.93
CA ASN A 33 10.66 5.37 8.01
C ASN A 33 10.93 3.94 7.52
N PHE A 34 10.66 3.66 6.25
CA PHE A 34 10.79 2.32 5.67
C PHE A 34 11.88 2.24 4.60
N LYS A 35 12.85 3.18 4.60
CA LYS A 35 13.92 3.27 3.59
C LYS A 35 14.76 1.99 3.40
N TYR A 36 14.83 1.15 4.43
CA TYR A 36 15.55 -0.13 4.40
C TYR A 36 14.66 -1.33 4.02
N GLN A 37 13.34 -1.16 4.04
CA GLN A 37 12.37 -2.19 3.63
C GLN A 37 12.03 -1.99 2.16
N VAL A 38 12.94 -2.42 1.30
CA VAL A 38 12.75 -2.33 -0.16
C VAL A 38 11.87 -3.49 -0.60
N LEU A 39 10.63 -3.21 -0.98
CA LEU A 39 9.73 -4.19 -1.59
C LEU A 39 10.27 -4.56 -2.98
N THR A 40 10.57 -5.85 -3.19
CA THR A 40 11.09 -6.39 -4.45
C THR A 40 10.04 -7.13 -5.27
N GLY A 41 8.92 -7.49 -4.65
CA GLY A 41 7.78 -8.10 -5.32
C GLY A 41 6.58 -8.24 -4.38
N PHE A 42 5.40 -8.40 -4.96
CA PHE A 42 4.18 -8.75 -4.24
C PHE A 42 3.33 -9.70 -5.07
N ASN A 43 2.55 -10.54 -4.40
CA ASN A 43 1.53 -11.38 -5.02
C ASN A 43 0.24 -11.33 -4.20
N VAL A 44 -0.89 -11.12 -4.86
CA VAL A 44 -2.21 -11.20 -4.22
C VAL A 44 -2.60 -12.67 -4.14
N GLU A 45 -2.78 -13.21 -2.94
CA GLU A 45 -3.25 -14.58 -2.75
C GLU A 45 -4.76 -14.68 -2.77
N GLU A 46 -5.45 -13.75 -2.09
CA GLU A 46 -6.88 -13.84 -1.86
C GLU A 46 -7.49 -12.43 -1.82
N VAL A 47 -8.65 -12.27 -2.46
CA VAL A 47 -9.49 -11.08 -2.36
C VAL A 47 -10.87 -11.53 -1.92
N LYS A 48 -11.31 -11.04 -0.75
CA LYS A 48 -12.65 -11.30 -0.21
C LYS A 48 -13.39 -9.99 -0.06
N LEU A 49 -14.41 -9.77 -0.90
CA LEU A 49 -15.33 -8.65 -0.75
C LEU A 49 -16.09 -8.79 0.57
N GLN A 50 -16.08 -7.73 1.37
CA GLN A 50 -16.88 -7.64 2.59
C GLN A 50 -18.24 -6.98 2.27
N ASP A 51 -18.21 -5.96 1.40
CA ASP A 51 -19.39 -5.27 0.87
C ASP A 51 -19.03 -4.56 -0.47
N LYS A 52 -19.88 -3.63 -0.93
CA LYS A 52 -19.70 -2.89 -2.20
C LYS A 52 -18.53 -1.89 -2.18
N GLU A 53 -18.07 -1.51 -1.00
CA GLU A 53 -17.05 -0.48 -0.76
C GLU A 53 -15.86 -0.98 0.05
N LYS A 54 -15.85 -2.25 0.49
CA LYS A 54 -14.81 -2.80 1.34
C LYS A 54 -14.40 -4.22 0.95
N ALA A 55 -13.10 -4.48 0.97
CA ALA A 55 -12.52 -5.79 0.71
C ALA A 55 -11.39 -6.12 1.69
N ALA A 56 -11.26 -7.39 2.04
CA ALA A 56 -10.08 -7.95 2.70
C ALA A 56 -9.19 -8.60 1.65
N VAL A 57 -7.91 -8.25 1.64
CA VAL A 57 -6.94 -8.73 0.65
C VAL A 57 -5.75 -9.35 1.37
N LYS A 58 -5.40 -10.59 1.02
CA LYS A 58 -4.16 -11.22 1.47
C LYS A 58 -3.09 -11.07 0.41
N VAL A 59 -1.94 -10.53 0.81
CA VAL A 59 -0.80 -10.28 -0.07
C VAL A 59 0.45 -10.91 0.52
N ASN A 60 1.17 -11.66 -0.31
CA ASN A 60 2.55 -12.04 -0.03
C ASN A 60 3.47 -10.91 -0.47
N LEU A 61 4.25 -10.38 0.47
CA LEU A 61 5.22 -9.32 0.24
C LEU A 61 6.63 -9.91 0.30
N LYS A 62 7.44 -9.60 -0.71
CA LYS A 62 8.86 -9.98 -0.75
C LYS A 62 9.71 -8.73 -0.60
N TYR A 63 10.34 -8.57 0.55
CA TYR A 63 11.33 -7.52 0.76
C TYR A 63 12.73 -8.01 0.40
N LYS A 64 13.61 -7.08 0.05
CA LYS A 64 15.02 -7.39 -0.19
C LYS A 64 15.63 -8.02 1.06
N ASP A 65 16.34 -9.12 0.89
CA ASP A 65 17.07 -9.83 1.95
C ASP A 65 16.17 -10.34 3.11
N GLN A 66 14.86 -10.50 2.88
CA GLN A 66 13.91 -11.04 3.85
C GLN A 66 13.10 -12.20 3.27
N GLN A 67 12.54 -13.03 4.15
CA GLN A 67 11.56 -14.04 3.76
C GLN A 67 10.26 -13.39 3.30
N VAL A 68 9.43 -14.16 2.58
CA VAL A 68 8.11 -13.72 2.15
C VAL A 68 7.22 -13.54 3.39
N ILE A 69 6.54 -12.39 3.46
CA ILE A 69 5.63 -12.05 4.55
C ILE A 69 4.20 -12.05 4.00
N LEU A 70 3.34 -12.89 4.57
CA LEU A 70 1.91 -12.84 4.31
C LEU A 70 1.29 -11.70 5.13
N GLN A 71 0.68 -10.73 4.46
CA GLN A 71 0.04 -9.58 5.08
C GLN A 71 -1.43 -9.47 4.67
N SER A 72 -2.29 -9.28 5.67
CA SER A 72 -3.70 -8.98 5.48
C SER A 72 -3.90 -7.47 5.41
N LEU A 73 -4.48 -6.99 4.31
CA LEU A 73 -4.80 -5.59 4.05
C LEU A 73 -6.32 -5.41 4.00
N THR A 74 -6.78 -4.25 4.47
CA THR A 74 -8.16 -3.80 4.21
C THR A 74 -8.12 -2.79 3.08
N MET A 75 -8.96 -2.99 2.07
CA MET A 75 -9.18 -2.03 1.00
C MET A 75 -10.56 -1.40 1.13
N ILE A 76 -10.63 -0.11 0.82
CA ILE A 76 -11.87 0.66 0.76
C ILE A 76 -12.01 1.33 -0.60
N LYS A 77 -13.24 1.48 -1.09
CA LYS A 77 -13.54 2.20 -2.32
C LYS A 77 -13.78 3.67 -1.97
N LYS A 78 -12.94 4.56 -2.50
CA LYS A 78 -13.02 6.00 -2.26
C LYS A 78 -12.77 6.75 -3.56
N ASP A 79 -13.66 7.68 -3.89
CA ASP A 79 -13.64 8.44 -5.15
C ASP A 79 -13.66 7.53 -6.40
N GLY A 80 -14.36 6.39 -6.31
CA GLY A 80 -14.42 5.40 -7.39
C GLY A 80 -13.23 4.43 -7.45
N GLU A 81 -12.16 4.67 -6.69
CA GLU A 81 -10.94 3.87 -6.70
C GLU A 81 -10.78 3.02 -5.42
N TRP A 82 -10.20 1.83 -5.56
CA TRP A 82 -9.83 1.00 -4.40
C TRP A 82 -8.51 1.48 -3.80
N LYS A 83 -8.52 1.77 -2.49
CA LYS A 83 -7.36 2.28 -1.74
C LYS A 83 -7.11 1.41 -0.51
N VAL A 84 -5.85 1.22 -0.14
CA VAL A 84 -5.49 0.53 1.11
C VAL A 84 -5.86 1.44 2.29
N TYR A 85 -6.64 0.90 3.23
CA TYR A 85 -7.06 1.59 4.45
C TYR A 85 -6.08 1.32 5.59
N ILE A 86 -5.57 2.39 6.19
CA ILE A 86 -4.69 2.33 7.35
C ILE A 86 -5.47 2.86 8.56
N PRO A 87 -5.84 1.99 9.52
CA PRO A 87 -6.63 2.43 10.67
C PRO A 87 -5.81 3.39 11.54
N PRO A 88 -6.46 4.43 12.12
CA PRO A 88 -5.80 5.28 13.11
C PRO A 88 -5.36 4.44 14.31
N ARG A 89 -4.17 4.72 14.86
CA ARG A 89 -3.74 4.10 16.12
C ARG A 89 -4.77 4.46 17.19
N ARG A 90 -5.39 3.46 17.83
CA ARG A 90 -6.22 3.70 19.01
C ARG A 90 -5.35 4.44 20.04
N LYS A 91 -5.83 5.56 20.57
CA LYS A 91 -5.20 6.21 21.73
C LYS A 91 -5.20 5.15 22.84
N GLN A 92 -4.02 4.66 23.20
CA GLN A 92 -3.81 3.93 24.45
C GLN A 92 -3.82 4.93 25.60
#